data_AF-A0AB73MU70-F1
#
_entry.id   AF-A0AB73MU70-F1
#
_cell.length_a   1.000
_cell.length_b   1.000
_cell.length_c   1.000
_cell.angle_alpha   90.00
_cell.angle_beta   90.00
_cell.angle_gamma   90.00
#
_symmetry.space_group_name_H-M   'P 1'
#
loop_
_entity.id
_entity.type
_entity.pdbx_description
1 polymer ?
#
loop_
_entity_poly.entity_id
_entity_poly.type
_entity_poly.pdbx_seq_one_letter_code
_entity_poly.pdbx_strand_id
1 'polypeptide(L)'
;MTLQISDREREALAEVTTFPLLAAITGRRSRRFPLGGRIPDGPLAYTSGHPVRPISEVERALILSVVGGVTGWHYGITYHPGYAPAFPNYSGSATGRTFPSAAGFHTSQLFFTDDTGIYLLPTRDEPPREFASIEDWITHTADSYVRISDKRLELPREEPYMEGHNTWIGNHPGSLLAFPVADLAEHLIANLSFFAANGYLVYDDVNNRSLPGTEKFSSLRNYDDPIPLSFVEQYTLTEASAELATATHNGVLLLQALGLGGWMFDGLDRLSVLGGSGDPRAPGIGFRSDNDDRWPFPNATGLDGFFETLSPPHVPTVAAGVQKYIERKYGPGGPFHPDTPGAWVDSRKVRAAALPAEAIQEIVTTQASYIYDTFGKIPGTVPTVHVLMYLQAQNIDLGFYDAHFGPGAYLSTHAEHGRRWYGD
;
A
#
# COMPACT_ATOMS: atom_id res chain seq x y z
N MET A 1 -21.74 -0.93 8.64
CA MET A 1 -23.04 -0.23 8.42
C MET A 1 -23.10 0.03 6.94
N THR A 2 -24.14 -0.41 6.25
CA THR A 2 -24.23 -0.26 4.80
C THR A 2 -24.16 1.21 4.40
N LEU A 3 -23.23 1.55 3.51
CA LEU A 3 -23.03 2.89 2.97
C LEU A 3 -24.36 3.46 2.45
N GLN A 4 -24.74 4.64 2.97
CA GLN A 4 -25.91 5.37 2.49
C GLN A 4 -25.45 6.37 1.43
N ILE A 5 -26.04 6.30 0.24
CA ILE A 5 -25.72 7.19 -0.89
C ILE A 5 -26.99 7.95 -1.27
N SER A 6 -27.01 9.25 -1.02
CA SER A 6 -28.12 10.14 -1.38
C SER A 6 -28.24 10.33 -2.90
N ASP A 7 -29.41 10.79 -3.37
CA ASP A 7 -29.63 11.09 -4.79
C ASP A 7 -28.61 12.11 -5.33
N ARG A 8 -28.26 13.10 -4.52
CA ARG A 8 -27.21 14.08 -4.86
C ARG A 8 -25.85 13.43 -5.02
N GLU A 9 -25.45 12.58 -4.07
CA GLU A 9 -24.18 11.87 -4.16
C GLU A 9 -24.16 10.91 -5.37
N ARG A 10 -25.30 10.31 -5.75
CA ARG A 10 -25.42 9.51 -6.98
C ARG A 10 -25.19 10.35 -8.23
N GLU A 11 -25.77 11.55 -8.30
CA GLU A 11 -25.53 12.50 -9.39
C GLU A 11 -24.04 12.91 -9.44
N ALA A 12 -23.43 13.24 -8.30
CA ALA A 12 -22.01 13.58 -8.21
C ALA A 12 -21.09 12.42 -8.63
N LEU A 13 -21.40 11.18 -8.22
CA LEU A 13 -20.70 9.97 -8.65
C LEU A 13 -20.80 9.78 -10.16
N ALA A 14 -21.98 9.97 -10.76
CA ALA A 14 -22.16 9.87 -12.20
C ALA A 14 -21.25 10.87 -12.94
N GLU A 15 -21.15 12.11 -12.47
CA GLU A 15 -20.23 13.09 -13.03
C GLU A 15 -18.76 12.64 -12.92
N VAL A 16 -18.33 12.13 -11.75
CA VAL A 16 -16.96 11.64 -11.54
C VAL A 16 -16.60 10.53 -12.52
N THR A 17 -17.52 9.59 -12.81
CA THR A 17 -17.26 8.50 -13.77
C THR A 17 -17.03 8.97 -15.20
N THR A 18 -17.44 10.19 -15.53
CA THR A 18 -17.25 10.81 -16.85
C THR A 18 -16.09 11.79 -16.91
N PHE A 19 -15.41 12.05 -15.78
CA PHE A 19 -14.30 12.98 -15.74
C PHE A 19 -13.08 12.45 -16.53
N PRO A 20 -12.56 13.18 -17.53
CA PRO A 20 -11.52 12.63 -18.41
C PRO A 20 -10.19 12.41 -17.67
N LEU A 21 -9.59 11.23 -17.83
CA LEU A 21 -8.27 10.91 -17.27
C LEU A 21 -7.19 11.94 -17.66
N LEU A 22 -7.17 12.39 -18.92
CA LEU A 22 -6.21 13.41 -19.36
C LEU A 22 -6.44 14.77 -18.70
N ALA A 23 -7.69 15.09 -18.35
CA ALA A 23 -8.00 16.29 -17.55
C ALA A 23 -7.51 16.13 -16.11
N ALA A 24 -7.63 14.93 -15.52
CA ALA A 24 -7.06 14.65 -14.20
C ALA A 24 -5.54 14.85 -14.19
N ILE A 25 -4.83 14.28 -15.17
CA ILE A 25 -3.37 14.37 -15.28
C ILE A 25 -2.92 15.84 -15.46
N THR A 26 -3.51 16.56 -16.41
CA THR A 26 -3.10 17.94 -16.72
C THR A 26 -3.52 18.95 -15.64
N GLY A 27 -4.69 18.74 -15.04
CA GLY A 27 -5.27 19.57 -13.98
C GLY A 27 -4.72 19.33 -12.57
N ARG A 28 -3.97 18.24 -12.40
CA ARG A 28 -3.40 17.83 -11.11
C ARG A 28 -2.51 18.91 -10.50
N ARG A 29 -2.83 19.35 -9.28
CA ARG A 29 -1.97 20.23 -8.46
C ARG A 29 -2.06 19.81 -6.99
N SER A 30 -1.02 20.12 -6.22
CA SER A 30 -1.05 19.98 -4.76
C SER A 30 -1.81 21.16 -4.16
N ARG A 31 -3.12 21.00 -3.96
CA ARG A 31 -3.98 22.05 -3.40
C ARG A 31 -4.06 21.88 -1.90
N ARG A 32 -3.13 22.55 -1.20
CA ARG A 32 -2.84 22.31 0.22
C ARG A 32 -3.66 23.13 1.22
N PHE A 33 -4.38 24.17 0.81
CA PHE A 33 -5.04 25.06 1.77
C PHE A 33 -6.49 24.61 2.06
N PRO A 34 -6.80 24.07 3.25
CA PRO A 34 -8.11 23.52 3.57
C PRO A 34 -9.08 24.59 4.07
N LEU A 35 -10.37 24.25 4.08
CA LEU A 35 -11.33 24.93 4.94
C LEU A 35 -10.89 24.81 6.41
N GLY A 36 -10.96 25.93 7.14
CA GLY A 36 -10.48 26.07 8.52
C GLY A 36 -8.95 26.19 8.67
N GLY A 37 -8.20 26.19 7.56
CA GLY A 37 -6.74 26.32 7.58
C GLY A 37 -6.24 27.73 7.90
N ARG A 38 -4.99 27.82 8.36
CA ARG A 38 -4.30 29.08 8.62
C ARG A 38 -2.82 29.00 8.26
N ILE A 39 -2.36 29.94 7.43
CA ILE A 39 -0.95 30.27 7.25
C ILE A 39 -0.68 31.56 8.04
N PRO A 40 0.19 31.54 9.06
CA PRO A 40 0.29 32.64 10.03
C PRO A 40 0.92 33.91 9.47
N ASP A 41 1.86 33.81 8.54
CA ASP A 41 2.69 34.92 8.06
C ASP A 41 3.21 34.69 6.62
N GLY A 42 4.00 35.66 6.15
CA GLY A 42 4.61 35.65 4.82
C GLY A 42 3.66 36.07 3.68
N PRO A 43 4.13 36.01 2.42
CA PRO A 43 3.36 36.48 1.26
C PRO A 43 2.04 35.74 1.01
N LEU A 44 1.92 34.51 1.53
CA LEU A 44 0.73 33.66 1.41
C LEU A 44 -0.07 33.57 2.72
N ALA A 45 0.16 34.50 3.67
CA ALA A 45 -0.61 34.57 4.91
C ALA A 45 -2.11 34.63 4.59
N TYR A 46 -2.87 33.72 5.20
CA TYR A 46 -4.30 33.60 4.99
C TYR A 46 -4.92 32.82 6.15
N THR A 47 -6.10 33.24 6.59
CA THR A 47 -6.90 32.51 7.57
C THR A 47 -8.24 32.23 6.93
N SER A 48 -8.61 30.95 6.82
CA SER A 48 -9.90 30.54 6.29
C SER A 48 -11.04 31.18 7.07
N GLY A 49 -12.02 31.74 6.35
CA GLY A 49 -13.27 32.22 6.94
C GLY A 49 -14.29 31.10 7.21
N HIS A 50 -14.01 29.89 6.73
CA HIS A 50 -14.90 28.73 6.82
C HIS A 50 -14.53 27.80 7.99
N PRO A 51 -15.52 27.09 8.58
CA PRO A 51 -15.23 26.03 9.53
C PRO A 51 -14.55 24.84 8.83
N VAL A 52 -13.81 24.04 9.60
CA VAL A 52 -13.31 22.74 9.15
C VAL A 52 -14.48 21.86 8.71
N ARG A 53 -14.35 21.20 7.56
CA ARG A 53 -15.35 20.27 7.02
C ARG A 53 -14.72 18.90 6.71
N PRO A 54 -15.18 17.82 7.37
CA PRO A 54 -14.77 16.45 7.05
C PRO A 54 -15.12 16.02 5.63
N ILE A 55 -14.37 15.08 5.10
CA ILE A 55 -14.73 14.32 3.88
C ILE A 55 -15.99 13.48 4.17
N SER A 56 -16.96 13.45 3.24
CA SER A 56 -18.16 12.61 3.41
C SER A 56 -17.84 11.12 3.30
N GLU A 57 -18.74 10.27 3.78
CA GLU A 57 -18.54 8.82 3.73
C GLU A 57 -18.46 8.30 2.29
N VAL A 58 -19.27 8.82 1.36
CA VAL A 58 -19.24 8.41 -0.05
C VAL A 58 -17.92 8.81 -0.72
N GLU A 59 -17.43 10.03 -0.46
CA GLU A 59 -16.12 10.47 -0.94
C GLU A 59 -14.99 9.63 -0.35
N ARG A 60 -15.03 9.36 0.96
CA ARG A 60 -14.06 8.49 1.64
C ARG A 60 -14.03 7.10 1.02
N ALA A 61 -15.20 6.50 0.79
CA ALA A 61 -15.33 5.19 0.15
C ALA A 61 -14.77 5.16 -1.26
N LEU A 62 -15.05 6.18 -2.08
CA LEU A 62 -14.49 6.27 -3.42
C LEU A 62 -12.96 6.46 -3.41
N ILE A 63 -12.44 7.33 -2.54
CA ILE A 63 -10.99 7.55 -2.42
C ILE A 63 -10.28 6.26 -2.04
N LEU A 64 -10.75 5.57 -1.01
CA LEU A 64 -10.12 4.34 -0.54
C LEU A 64 -10.27 3.19 -1.54
N SER A 65 -11.37 3.14 -2.30
CA SER A 65 -11.55 2.19 -3.39
C SER A 65 -10.48 2.39 -4.47
N VAL A 66 -10.21 3.64 -4.87
CA VAL A 66 -9.19 3.96 -5.87
C VAL A 66 -7.77 3.75 -5.35
N VAL A 67 -7.50 4.09 -4.10
CA VAL A 67 -6.15 3.96 -3.52
C VAL A 67 -5.78 2.51 -3.25
N GLY A 68 -6.72 1.67 -2.82
CA GLY A 68 -6.37 0.30 -2.41
C GLY A 68 -7.39 -0.80 -2.68
N GLY A 69 -8.51 -0.51 -3.33
CA GLY A 69 -9.58 -1.48 -3.58
C GLY A 69 -9.19 -2.63 -4.50
N VAL A 70 -10.02 -3.67 -4.47
CA VAL A 70 -9.95 -4.82 -5.38
C VAL A 70 -10.67 -4.51 -6.70
N THR A 71 -10.22 -5.10 -7.81
CA THR A 71 -10.71 -4.82 -9.18
C THR A 71 -11.05 -6.07 -9.98
N GLY A 72 -11.19 -7.23 -9.32
CA GLY A 72 -11.53 -8.51 -9.96
C GLY A 72 -10.35 -9.48 -9.98
N TRP A 73 -10.20 -10.21 -11.08
CA TRP A 73 -9.19 -11.27 -11.23
C TRP A 73 -7.83 -10.76 -11.71
N HIS A 74 -6.74 -11.24 -11.10
CA HIS A 74 -5.39 -11.04 -11.58
C HIS A 74 -5.06 -11.99 -12.74
N TYR A 75 -4.49 -11.47 -13.83
CA TYR A 75 -4.26 -12.24 -15.08
C TYR A 75 -2.90 -12.95 -15.16
N GLY A 76 -2.06 -12.80 -14.13
CA GLY A 76 -0.76 -13.45 -14.03
C GLY A 76 0.24 -13.01 -15.12
N ILE A 77 1.47 -13.53 -15.03
CA ILE A 77 2.47 -13.39 -16.08
C ILE A 77 2.28 -14.57 -17.04
N THR A 78 1.90 -14.30 -18.29
CA THR A 78 1.39 -15.33 -19.20
C THR A 78 2.47 -16.25 -19.77
N TYR A 79 3.72 -15.79 -19.86
CA TYR A 79 4.76 -16.54 -20.56
C TYR A 79 6.15 -16.28 -19.99
N HIS A 80 6.93 -17.36 -19.84
CA HIS A 80 8.35 -17.32 -19.61
C HIS A 80 9.02 -18.54 -20.26
N PRO A 81 10.00 -18.38 -21.18
CA PRO A 81 10.57 -19.50 -21.94
C PRO A 81 11.27 -20.53 -21.04
N GLY A 82 11.91 -20.09 -19.95
CA GLY A 82 12.55 -20.98 -18.99
C GLY A 82 11.59 -21.79 -18.12
N TYR A 83 10.27 -21.53 -18.19
CA TYR A 83 9.26 -22.32 -17.48
C TYR A 83 8.65 -23.40 -18.37
N ALA A 84 8.82 -23.33 -19.69
CA ALA A 84 8.10 -24.19 -20.62
C ALA A 84 8.27 -25.68 -20.26
N PRO A 85 7.17 -26.46 -20.16
CA PRO A 85 5.78 -26.11 -20.51
C PRO A 85 4.92 -25.51 -19.37
N ALA A 86 5.49 -25.25 -18.19
CA ALA A 86 4.78 -24.74 -17.03
C ALA A 86 4.36 -23.26 -17.15
N PHE A 87 3.33 -22.89 -16.40
CA PHE A 87 2.85 -21.52 -16.22
C PHE A 87 3.69 -20.79 -15.16
N PRO A 88 4.06 -19.50 -15.37
CA PRO A 88 4.80 -18.73 -14.37
C PRO A 88 4.08 -18.62 -13.03
N ASN A 89 4.78 -18.96 -11.94
CA ASN A 89 4.21 -19.06 -10.60
C ASN A 89 4.49 -17.84 -9.71
N TYR A 90 4.68 -16.65 -10.30
CA TYR A 90 5.19 -15.49 -9.56
C TYR A 90 4.17 -14.84 -8.62
N SER A 91 2.94 -14.61 -9.09
CA SER A 91 1.94 -13.80 -8.38
C SER A 91 1.60 -14.33 -6.99
N GLY A 92 1.43 -13.42 -6.02
CA GLY A 92 1.09 -13.72 -4.62
C GLY A 92 -0.40 -13.87 -4.37
N SER A 93 -1.25 -13.32 -5.24
CA SER A 93 -2.71 -13.35 -5.12
C SER A 93 -3.41 -13.60 -6.46
N ALA A 94 -4.61 -14.16 -6.40
CA ALA A 94 -5.54 -14.24 -7.54
C ALA A 94 -6.31 -12.93 -7.76
N THR A 95 -6.20 -11.97 -6.84
CA THR A 95 -6.97 -10.72 -6.79
C THR A 95 -6.27 -9.59 -7.51
N GLY A 96 -6.99 -8.92 -8.41
CA GLY A 96 -6.59 -7.66 -9.03
C GLY A 96 -6.79 -6.49 -8.07
N ARG A 97 -5.88 -5.51 -8.12
CA ARG A 97 -5.89 -4.28 -7.31
C ARG A 97 -5.85 -3.06 -8.23
N THR A 98 -6.21 -1.89 -7.71
CA THR A 98 -6.18 -0.63 -8.47
C THR A 98 -4.76 -0.14 -8.83
N PHE A 99 -3.75 -0.71 -8.18
CA PHE A 99 -2.35 -0.39 -8.41
C PHE A 99 -1.55 -1.64 -8.83
N PRO A 100 -0.47 -1.47 -9.62
CA PRO A 100 0.40 -2.56 -10.01
C PRO A 100 1.29 -3.00 -8.84
N SER A 101 1.79 -4.23 -8.92
CA SER A 101 2.78 -4.77 -7.98
C SER A 101 3.80 -5.61 -8.73
N ALA A 102 5.03 -5.66 -8.22
CA ALA A 102 6.11 -6.51 -8.74
C ALA A 102 5.62 -7.94 -8.92
N ALA A 103 5.62 -8.42 -10.16
CA ALA A 103 5.12 -9.74 -10.56
C ALA A 103 3.74 -10.16 -9.99
N GLY A 104 2.92 -9.20 -9.54
CA GLY A 104 1.66 -9.43 -8.84
C GLY A 104 1.82 -9.95 -7.41
N PHE A 105 2.82 -9.51 -6.64
CA PHE A 105 3.02 -9.91 -5.24
C PHE A 105 1.94 -9.36 -4.30
N HIS A 106 1.58 -8.07 -4.44
CA HIS A 106 0.54 -7.37 -3.70
C HIS A 106 0.62 -7.61 -2.18
N THR A 107 1.73 -7.18 -1.57
CA THR A 107 2.01 -7.39 -0.14
C THR A 107 1.61 -6.20 0.74
N SER A 108 1.08 -5.11 0.16
CA SER A 108 0.61 -3.95 0.92
C SER A 108 -0.86 -4.01 1.33
N GLN A 109 -1.15 -3.36 2.46
CA GLN A 109 -2.50 -3.05 2.94
C GLN A 109 -2.67 -1.55 3.12
N LEU A 110 -3.91 -1.06 2.98
CA LEU A 110 -4.19 0.37 3.08
C LEU A 110 -4.65 0.73 4.49
N PHE A 111 -3.91 1.61 5.16
CA PHE A 111 -4.36 2.26 6.39
C PHE A 111 -4.90 3.65 6.06
N PHE A 112 -5.81 4.14 6.88
CA PHE A 112 -6.26 5.52 6.77
C PHE A 112 -6.74 6.08 8.12
N THR A 113 -6.77 7.40 8.21
CA THR A 113 -7.22 8.11 9.39
C THR A 113 -7.94 9.41 9.02
N ASP A 114 -8.98 9.72 9.77
CA ASP A 114 -9.74 10.96 9.71
C ASP A 114 -10.19 11.35 11.13
N ASP A 115 -11.13 12.30 11.26
CA ASP A 115 -11.62 12.75 12.56
C ASP A 115 -12.36 11.65 13.36
N THR A 116 -12.71 10.54 12.71
CA THR A 116 -13.46 9.44 13.33
C THR A 116 -12.56 8.31 13.84
N GLY A 117 -11.28 8.25 13.46
CA GLY A 117 -10.39 7.19 13.93
C GLY A 117 -9.23 6.83 13.02
N ILE A 118 -8.66 5.66 13.30
CA ILE A 118 -7.68 4.95 12.46
C ILE A 118 -8.31 3.63 12.01
N TYR A 119 -8.12 3.31 10.74
CA TYR A 119 -8.75 2.17 10.09
C TYR A 119 -7.76 1.44 9.18
N LEU A 120 -8.05 0.17 8.95
CA LEU A 120 -7.44 -0.69 7.96
C LEU A 120 -8.48 -1.06 6.90
N LEU A 121 -8.07 -1.06 5.64
CA LEU A 121 -8.76 -1.67 4.52
C LEU A 121 -7.97 -2.93 4.09
N PRO A 122 -8.38 -4.14 4.51
CA PRO A 122 -7.56 -5.36 4.44
C PRO A 122 -7.59 -6.07 3.07
N THR A 123 -7.31 -5.32 2.02
CA THR A 123 -7.46 -5.75 0.62
C THR A 123 -6.35 -6.67 0.12
N ARG A 124 -5.30 -6.92 0.93
CA ARG A 124 -4.26 -7.92 0.63
C ARG A 124 -4.86 -9.31 0.47
N ASP A 125 -5.74 -9.69 1.40
CA ASP A 125 -6.28 -11.05 1.50
C ASP A 125 -7.75 -11.15 1.06
N GLU A 126 -8.28 -10.10 0.44
CA GLU A 126 -9.63 -10.13 -0.13
C GLU A 126 -9.68 -11.00 -1.40
N PRO A 127 -10.73 -11.83 -1.55
CA PRO A 127 -10.92 -12.63 -2.74
C PRO A 127 -11.29 -11.76 -3.96
N PRO A 128 -11.04 -12.24 -5.19
CA PRO A 128 -11.41 -11.55 -6.42
C PRO A 128 -12.92 -11.31 -6.49
N ARG A 129 -13.31 -10.09 -6.87
CA ARG A 129 -14.72 -9.69 -6.96
C ARG A 129 -14.96 -8.79 -8.16
N GLU A 130 -15.99 -9.14 -8.93
CA GLU A 130 -16.56 -8.28 -9.97
C GLU A 130 -17.62 -7.37 -9.37
N PHE A 131 -17.68 -6.13 -9.83
CA PHE A 131 -18.65 -5.13 -9.37
C PHE A 131 -19.57 -4.73 -10.53
N ALA A 132 -20.88 -4.72 -10.28
CA ALA A 132 -21.85 -4.36 -11.31
C ALA A 132 -21.96 -2.85 -11.52
N SER A 133 -21.58 -2.05 -10.51
CA SER A 133 -21.61 -0.60 -10.54
C SER A 133 -20.53 0.02 -9.66
N ILE A 134 -20.28 1.32 -9.82
CA ILE A 134 -19.41 2.09 -8.91
C ILE A 134 -19.93 2.07 -7.47
N GLU A 135 -21.26 2.07 -7.29
CA GLU A 135 -21.88 2.02 -5.97
C GLU A 135 -21.60 0.70 -5.27
N ASP A 136 -21.73 -0.43 -5.97
CA ASP A 136 -21.40 -1.74 -5.41
C ASP A 136 -19.93 -1.80 -4.99
N TRP A 137 -19.05 -1.16 -5.77
CA TRP A 137 -17.62 -1.12 -5.49
C TRP A 137 -17.28 -0.29 -4.24
N ILE A 138 -17.82 0.92 -4.12
CA ILE A 138 -17.56 1.77 -2.96
C ILE A 138 -18.27 1.27 -1.70
N THR A 139 -19.46 0.67 -1.83
CA THR A 139 -20.17 0.05 -0.71
C THR A 139 -19.39 -1.15 -0.18
N HIS A 140 -18.85 -2.01 -1.05
CA HIS A 140 -17.97 -3.11 -0.64
C HIS A 140 -16.76 -2.57 0.13
N THR A 141 -16.08 -1.55 -0.40
CA THR A 141 -14.94 -0.94 0.28
C THR A 141 -15.34 -0.39 1.66
N ALA A 142 -16.47 0.31 1.78
CA ALA A 142 -16.95 0.85 3.04
C ALA A 142 -17.31 -0.22 4.08
N ASP A 143 -17.91 -1.33 3.62
CA ASP A 143 -18.24 -2.47 4.48
C ASP A 143 -16.98 -3.24 4.95
N SER A 144 -15.86 -3.14 4.22
CA SER A 144 -14.59 -3.79 4.54
C SER A 144 -13.73 -3.05 5.57
N TYR A 145 -14.11 -1.85 6.03
CA TYR A 145 -13.30 -1.10 6.99
C TYR A 145 -13.18 -1.82 8.33
N VAL A 146 -11.94 -1.94 8.80
CA VAL A 146 -11.62 -2.45 10.13
C VAL A 146 -11.13 -1.29 10.98
N ARG A 147 -11.92 -0.88 11.97
CA ARG A 147 -11.54 0.20 12.90
C ARG A 147 -10.49 -0.31 13.89
N ILE A 148 -9.36 0.39 13.96
CA ILE A 148 -8.24 0.10 14.87
C ILE A 148 -8.33 1.00 16.11
N SER A 149 -8.68 2.26 15.91
CA SER A 149 -8.76 3.28 16.98
C SER A 149 -9.93 4.22 16.74
N ASP A 150 -10.47 4.77 17.83
CA ASP A 150 -11.48 5.83 17.79
C ASP A 150 -10.90 7.24 17.72
N LYS A 151 -9.57 7.37 17.68
CA LYS A 151 -8.84 8.63 17.57
C LYS A 151 -8.10 8.73 16.24
N ARG A 152 -8.00 9.95 15.72
CA ARG A 152 -7.13 10.30 14.59
C ARG A 152 -5.67 9.94 14.94
N LEU A 153 -4.84 9.60 13.95
CA LEU A 153 -3.40 9.45 14.14
C LEU A 153 -2.80 10.75 14.70
N GLU A 154 -2.19 10.68 15.88
CA GLU A 154 -1.56 11.81 16.54
C GLU A 154 -0.02 11.70 16.43
N LEU A 155 0.58 12.74 15.85
CA LEU A 155 2.03 12.95 15.80
C LEU A 155 2.33 14.39 16.25
N PRO A 156 3.43 14.62 16.98
CA PRO A 156 3.90 15.97 17.26
C PRO A 156 4.13 16.74 15.95
N ARG A 157 3.67 18.00 15.89
CA ARG A 157 3.81 18.87 14.71
C ARG A 157 5.17 19.58 14.72
N GLU A 158 6.23 18.79 14.86
CA GLU A 158 7.62 19.22 14.95
C GLU A 158 8.55 18.14 14.39
N GLU A 159 9.77 18.52 14.01
CA GLU A 159 10.81 17.55 13.66
C GLU A 159 11.28 16.81 14.94
N PRO A 160 11.60 15.51 14.87
CA PRO A 160 11.71 14.69 13.65
C PRO A 160 10.41 13.99 13.20
N TYR A 161 9.28 14.15 13.91
CA TYR A 161 8.04 13.40 13.65
C TYR A 161 7.34 13.81 12.35
N MET A 162 7.42 15.10 12.02
CA MET A 162 6.82 15.69 10.83
C MET A 162 7.78 16.71 10.25
N GLU A 163 8.07 16.61 8.95
CA GLU A 163 8.93 17.56 8.26
C GLU A 163 8.39 18.99 8.36
N GLY A 164 9.29 19.96 8.52
CA GLY A 164 8.94 21.36 8.82
C GLY A 164 7.85 21.95 7.92
N HIS A 165 7.87 21.63 6.62
CA HIS A 165 6.90 22.15 5.65
C HIS A 165 5.50 21.52 5.73
N ASN A 166 5.35 20.41 6.45
CA ASN A 166 4.08 19.74 6.73
C ASN A 166 3.52 20.10 8.11
N THR A 167 4.32 20.65 9.03
CA THR A 167 3.89 20.97 10.41
C THR A 167 2.64 21.83 10.49
N TRP A 168 2.37 22.71 9.54
CA TRP A 168 1.16 23.52 9.53
C TRP A 168 -0.10 22.79 9.00
N ILE A 169 0.05 21.69 8.24
CA ILE A 169 -1.07 21.13 7.46
C ILE A 169 -1.17 19.62 7.28
N GLY A 170 -0.12 18.86 7.56
CA GLY A 170 -0.17 17.40 7.52
C GLY A 170 -1.19 16.87 8.53
N ASN A 171 -2.02 15.92 8.09
CA ASN A 171 -3.09 15.30 8.86
C ASN A 171 -4.01 16.32 9.57
N HIS A 172 -4.36 17.42 8.88
CA HIS A 172 -5.20 18.49 9.43
C HIS A 172 -6.61 17.99 9.77
N PRO A 173 -7.29 18.52 10.80
CA PRO A 173 -8.71 18.24 11.05
C PRO A 173 -9.57 18.41 9.79
N GLY A 174 -10.59 17.56 9.61
CA GLY A 174 -11.42 17.50 8.41
C GLY A 174 -10.79 16.82 7.20
N SER A 175 -9.49 16.52 7.20
CA SER A 175 -8.83 15.77 6.12
C SER A 175 -8.95 14.26 6.30
N LEU A 176 -8.91 13.53 5.19
CA LEU A 176 -8.64 12.10 5.15
C LEU A 176 -7.16 11.90 4.81
N LEU A 177 -6.43 11.13 5.62
CA LEU A 177 -5.05 10.72 5.35
C LEU A 177 -5.03 9.21 5.10
N ALA A 178 -4.77 8.80 3.87
CA ALA A 178 -4.67 7.40 3.46
C ALA A 178 -3.21 7.05 3.13
N PHE A 179 -2.72 5.93 3.65
CA PHE A 179 -1.32 5.53 3.49
C PHE A 179 -1.20 4.01 3.41
N PRO A 180 -0.76 3.48 2.25
CA PRO A 180 -0.49 2.06 2.12
C PRO A 180 0.79 1.68 2.88
N VAL A 181 0.77 0.49 3.47
CA VAL A 181 1.85 -0.09 4.28
C VAL A 181 2.22 -1.45 3.70
N ALA A 182 3.49 -1.63 3.31
CA ALA A 182 4.00 -2.86 2.69
C ALA A 182 4.61 -3.82 3.71
N ASP A 183 4.30 -5.11 3.56
CA ASP A 183 4.98 -6.21 4.24
C ASP A 183 6.22 -6.59 3.41
N LEU A 184 7.40 -6.13 3.84
CA LEU A 184 8.66 -6.42 3.16
C LEU A 184 9.21 -7.81 3.53
N ALA A 185 8.77 -8.43 4.64
CA ALA A 185 9.11 -9.81 4.91
C ALA A 185 8.47 -10.74 3.87
N GLU A 186 7.17 -10.56 3.62
CA GLU A 186 6.46 -11.28 2.56
C GLU A 186 7.01 -10.91 1.18
N HIS A 187 7.28 -9.63 0.91
CA HIS A 187 7.81 -9.19 -0.38
C HIS A 187 9.19 -9.79 -0.67
N LEU A 188 10.05 -9.93 0.35
CA LEU A 188 11.34 -10.59 0.18
C LEU A 188 11.18 -12.09 -0.05
N ILE A 189 10.27 -12.78 0.66
CA ILE A 189 9.96 -14.18 0.38
C ILE A 189 9.47 -14.35 -1.07
N ALA A 190 8.68 -13.41 -1.56
CA ALA A 190 8.22 -13.37 -2.95
C ALA A 190 9.39 -13.18 -3.94
N ASN A 191 10.32 -12.27 -3.66
CA ASN A 191 11.52 -12.07 -4.48
C ASN A 191 12.46 -13.27 -4.46
N LEU A 192 12.71 -13.87 -3.29
CA LEU A 192 13.49 -15.11 -3.18
C LEU A 192 12.83 -16.24 -3.98
N SER A 193 11.49 -16.33 -3.96
CA SER A 193 10.74 -17.28 -4.77
C SER A 193 10.91 -17.01 -6.26
N PHE A 194 10.85 -15.73 -6.66
CA PHE A 194 11.08 -15.31 -8.04
C PHE A 194 12.48 -15.70 -8.53
N PHE A 195 13.54 -15.40 -7.77
CA PHE A 195 14.91 -15.75 -8.13
C PHE A 195 15.13 -17.26 -8.17
N ALA A 196 14.67 -17.99 -7.15
CA ALA A 196 14.77 -19.45 -7.09
C ALA A 196 14.09 -20.11 -8.30
N ALA A 197 12.89 -19.67 -8.63
CA ALA A 197 12.14 -20.20 -9.78
C ALA A 197 12.79 -19.86 -11.14
N ASN A 198 13.64 -18.83 -11.18
CA ASN A 198 14.45 -18.48 -12.34
C ASN A 198 15.86 -19.11 -12.32
N GLY A 199 16.14 -19.98 -11.34
CA GLY A 199 17.36 -20.76 -11.25
C GLY A 199 18.52 -20.04 -10.56
N TYR A 200 18.26 -18.98 -9.80
CA TYR A 200 19.27 -18.20 -9.08
C TYR A 200 19.25 -18.49 -7.58
N LEU A 201 20.42 -18.39 -6.96
CA LEU A 201 20.61 -18.26 -5.52
C LEU A 201 20.94 -16.80 -5.16
N VAL A 202 20.99 -16.53 -3.85
CA VAL A 202 21.48 -15.29 -3.26
C VAL A 202 22.88 -15.49 -2.68
N TYR A 203 23.72 -14.46 -2.80
CA TYR A 203 25.05 -14.37 -2.17
C TYR A 203 25.06 -13.23 -1.15
N ASP A 204 25.57 -13.47 0.05
CA ASP A 204 25.68 -12.43 1.06
C ASP A 204 26.94 -11.59 0.80
N ASP A 205 26.78 -10.54 0.01
CA ASP A 205 27.82 -9.56 -0.30
C ASP A 205 28.09 -8.60 0.87
N VAL A 206 27.21 -8.51 1.86
CA VAL A 206 27.40 -7.71 3.08
C VAL A 206 28.47 -8.35 3.97
N ASN A 207 28.42 -9.67 4.14
CA ASN A 207 29.41 -10.45 4.88
C ASN A 207 30.43 -11.15 3.98
N ASN A 208 30.36 -10.93 2.67
CA ASN A 208 31.20 -11.52 1.64
C ASN A 208 31.33 -13.06 1.74
N ARG A 209 30.19 -13.77 1.76
CA ARG A 209 30.15 -15.23 1.83
C ARG A 209 28.93 -15.84 1.14
N SER A 210 29.07 -17.09 0.69
CA SER A 210 27.93 -17.90 0.25
C SER A 210 27.02 -18.25 1.44
N LEU A 211 25.73 -18.45 1.15
CA LEU A 211 24.75 -18.84 2.14
C LEU A 211 24.91 -20.33 2.51
N PRO A 212 25.23 -20.69 3.76
CA PRO A 212 25.39 -22.07 4.17
C PRO A 212 24.15 -22.93 3.88
N GLY A 213 24.35 -24.16 3.40
CA GLY A 213 23.29 -25.10 3.10
C GLY A 213 22.69 -24.95 1.70
N THR A 214 23.17 -24.00 0.90
CA THR A 214 22.75 -23.83 -0.50
C THR A 214 23.51 -24.74 -1.48
N GLU A 215 24.59 -25.40 -1.05
CA GLU A 215 25.44 -26.26 -1.89
C GLU A 215 24.68 -27.45 -2.48
N LYS A 216 23.65 -27.91 -1.77
CA LYS A 216 22.72 -28.96 -2.22
C LYS A 216 21.89 -28.56 -3.44
N PHE A 217 21.83 -27.26 -3.76
CA PHE A 217 21.12 -26.72 -4.92
C PHE A 217 22.04 -26.46 -6.12
N SER A 218 23.21 -27.11 -6.18
CA SER A 218 24.20 -27.02 -7.27
C SER A 218 23.69 -27.42 -8.67
N SER A 219 22.47 -27.98 -8.76
CA SER A 219 21.82 -28.28 -10.04
C SER A 219 21.04 -27.10 -10.64
N LEU A 220 20.89 -25.98 -9.92
CA LEU A 220 20.24 -24.79 -10.44
C LEU A 220 21.03 -24.21 -11.62
N ARG A 221 20.29 -23.76 -12.65
CA ARG A 221 20.86 -23.25 -13.90
C ARG A 221 21.92 -22.15 -13.70
N ASN A 222 21.68 -21.26 -12.75
CA ASN A 222 22.55 -20.11 -12.47
C ASN A 222 23.19 -20.21 -11.07
N TYR A 223 23.49 -21.44 -10.62
CA TYR A 223 24.09 -21.68 -9.31
C TYR A 223 25.41 -20.91 -9.09
N ASP A 224 26.28 -20.89 -10.10
CA ASP A 224 27.59 -20.23 -10.04
C ASP A 224 27.56 -18.70 -10.25
N ASP A 225 26.37 -18.12 -10.48
CA ASP A 225 26.15 -16.68 -10.67
C ASP A 225 25.04 -16.16 -9.74
N PRO A 226 25.23 -16.23 -8.41
CA PRO A 226 24.22 -15.83 -7.44
C PRO A 226 24.02 -14.31 -7.39
N ILE A 227 22.81 -13.89 -7.06
CA ILE A 227 22.44 -12.47 -6.96
C ILE A 227 22.89 -11.90 -5.60
N PRO A 228 23.54 -10.71 -5.54
CA PRO A 228 23.91 -10.09 -4.27
C PRO A 228 22.70 -9.80 -3.36
N LEU A 229 22.80 -10.13 -2.08
CA LEU A 229 21.77 -9.92 -1.07
C LEU A 229 21.40 -8.43 -0.93
N SER A 230 22.40 -7.54 -0.93
CA SER A 230 22.16 -6.09 -0.84
C SER A 230 21.30 -5.60 -2.01
N PHE A 231 21.50 -6.14 -3.21
CA PHE A 231 20.66 -5.86 -4.38
C PHE A 231 19.24 -6.39 -4.17
N VAL A 232 19.07 -7.66 -3.78
CA VAL A 232 17.75 -8.27 -3.59
C VAL A 232 16.90 -7.48 -2.59
N GLU A 233 17.49 -7.03 -1.49
CA GLU A 233 16.77 -6.29 -0.46
C GLU A 233 16.45 -4.85 -0.85
N GLN A 234 17.36 -4.15 -1.53
CA GLN A 234 17.05 -2.84 -2.12
C GLN A 234 15.98 -2.95 -3.21
N TYR A 235 16.03 -4.01 -4.01
CA TYR A 235 15.04 -4.31 -5.03
C TYR A 235 13.66 -4.53 -4.40
N THR A 236 13.59 -5.33 -3.32
CA THR A 236 12.38 -5.54 -2.52
C THR A 236 11.81 -4.22 -1.97
N LEU A 237 12.65 -3.36 -1.40
CA LEU A 237 12.22 -2.05 -0.90
C LEU A 237 11.68 -1.16 -2.03
N THR A 238 12.42 -1.06 -3.14
CA THR A 238 12.06 -0.16 -4.26
C THR A 238 10.80 -0.61 -4.99
N GLU A 239 10.58 -1.92 -5.16
CA GLU A 239 9.35 -2.48 -5.71
C GLU A 239 8.14 -2.15 -4.83
N ALA A 240 8.25 -2.35 -3.52
CA ALA A 240 7.22 -1.96 -2.58
C ALA A 240 6.98 -0.44 -2.59
N SER A 241 8.02 0.40 -2.59
CA SER A 241 7.85 1.85 -2.68
C SER A 241 7.12 2.28 -3.96
N ALA A 242 7.35 1.62 -5.10
CA ALA A 242 6.63 1.89 -6.34
C ALA A 242 5.14 1.52 -6.23
N GLU A 243 4.82 0.41 -5.55
CA GLU A 243 3.45 0.00 -5.22
C GLU A 243 2.74 1.09 -4.38
N LEU A 244 3.36 1.51 -3.27
CA LEU A 244 2.81 2.54 -2.36
C LEU A 244 2.61 3.90 -3.06
N ALA A 245 3.58 4.31 -3.88
CA ALA A 245 3.51 5.56 -4.63
C ALA A 245 2.42 5.53 -5.71
N THR A 246 2.25 4.40 -6.41
CA THR A 246 1.21 4.30 -7.46
C THR A 246 -0.19 4.32 -6.85
N ALA A 247 -0.40 3.61 -5.73
CA ALA A 247 -1.65 3.63 -4.97
C ALA A 247 -2.08 5.06 -4.58
N THR A 248 -1.16 5.83 -3.99
CA THR A 248 -1.43 7.21 -3.57
C THR A 248 -1.56 8.16 -4.77
N HIS A 249 -0.81 7.96 -5.85
CA HIS A 249 -0.93 8.72 -7.08
C HIS A 249 -2.31 8.57 -7.75
N ASN A 250 -2.87 7.35 -7.77
CA ASN A 250 -4.23 7.11 -8.26
C ASN A 250 -5.24 7.98 -7.50
N GLY A 251 -5.12 8.04 -6.18
CA GLY A 251 -5.93 8.91 -5.34
C GLY A 251 -5.79 10.39 -5.71
N VAL A 252 -4.56 10.89 -5.92
CA VAL A 252 -4.33 12.28 -6.35
C VAL A 252 -5.03 12.63 -7.67
N LEU A 253 -5.08 11.69 -8.62
CA LEU A 253 -5.82 11.88 -9.88
C LEU A 253 -7.33 11.93 -9.63
N LEU A 254 -7.87 11.05 -8.78
CA LEU A 254 -9.28 11.05 -8.40
C LEU A 254 -9.70 12.36 -7.72
N LEU A 255 -8.84 12.96 -6.87
CA LEU A 255 -9.16 14.25 -6.21
C LEU A 255 -9.53 15.34 -7.23
N GLN A 256 -8.97 15.29 -8.45
CA GLN A 256 -9.29 16.25 -9.51
C GLN A 256 -10.73 16.12 -10.00
N ALA A 257 -11.22 14.88 -10.11
CA ALA A 257 -12.58 14.58 -10.51
C ALA A 257 -13.57 14.93 -9.37
N LEU A 258 -13.20 14.63 -8.13
CA LEU A 258 -14.01 14.96 -6.95
C LEU A 258 -14.14 16.47 -6.74
N GLY A 259 -13.12 17.25 -7.11
CA GLY A 259 -13.04 18.67 -6.75
C GLY A 259 -12.46 18.92 -5.37
N LEU A 260 -11.84 17.91 -4.78
CA LEU A 260 -11.14 18.00 -3.51
C LEU A 260 -9.70 18.49 -3.72
N GLY A 261 -9.17 19.19 -2.72
CA GLY A 261 -7.74 19.40 -2.61
C GLY A 261 -7.04 18.25 -1.89
N GLY A 262 -5.75 18.42 -1.69
CA GLY A 262 -4.87 17.37 -1.22
C GLY A 262 -3.59 17.26 -2.02
N TRP A 263 -2.73 16.34 -1.58
CA TRP A 263 -1.50 15.97 -2.26
C TRP A 263 -0.99 14.61 -1.78
N MET A 264 -0.08 14.04 -2.58
CA MET A 264 0.75 12.90 -2.19
C MET A 264 2.06 13.44 -1.62
N PHE A 265 2.49 12.93 -0.47
CA PHE A 265 3.73 13.36 0.19
C PHE A 265 4.36 12.22 1.00
N ASP A 266 5.66 12.36 1.23
CA ASP A 266 6.41 11.79 2.35
C ASP A 266 6.53 12.83 3.48
N GLY A 267 7.36 12.58 4.48
CA GLY A 267 7.64 13.57 5.52
C GLY A 267 6.76 13.50 6.77
N LEU A 268 6.09 12.37 6.97
CA LEU A 268 5.78 11.86 8.30
C LEU A 268 6.81 10.77 8.64
N ASP A 269 7.44 10.87 9.81
CA ASP A 269 8.43 9.87 10.22
C ASP A 269 7.78 8.48 10.33
N ARG A 270 8.36 7.53 9.58
CA ARG A 270 7.81 6.18 9.43
C ARG A 270 7.70 5.44 10.76
N LEU A 271 8.66 5.61 11.67
CA LEU A 271 8.63 4.92 12.96
C LEU A 271 7.59 5.54 13.87
N SER A 272 7.45 6.86 13.84
CA SER A 272 6.42 7.59 14.58
C SER A 272 5.02 7.22 14.09
N VAL A 273 4.81 7.09 12.77
CA VAL A 273 3.53 6.62 12.20
C VAL A 273 3.23 5.18 12.60
N LEU A 274 4.20 4.28 12.51
CA LEU A 274 4.01 2.88 12.89
C LEU A 274 3.90 2.68 14.41
N GLY A 275 4.41 3.61 15.23
CA GLY A 275 4.44 3.50 16.71
C GLY A 275 5.76 2.96 17.28
N GLY A 276 6.80 2.86 16.45
CA GLY A 276 8.15 2.44 16.80
C GLY A 276 9.09 3.55 17.25
N SER A 277 8.61 4.78 17.48
CA SER A 277 9.44 5.92 17.90
C SER A 277 9.95 5.82 19.34
N GLY A 278 9.21 5.13 20.21
CA GLY A 278 9.44 5.09 21.66
C GLY A 278 9.01 6.36 22.41
N ASP A 279 8.51 7.39 21.73
CA ASP A 279 7.99 8.61 22.37
C ASP A 279 6.47 8.47 22.63
N PRO A 280 6.00 8.55 23.89
CA PRO A 280 4.56 8.52 24.21
C PRO A 280 3.71 9.61 23.53
N ARG A 281 4.33 10.71 23.08
CA ARG A 281 3.66 11.79 22.31
C ARG A 281 3.41 11.40 20.85
N ALA A 282 4.08 10.37 20.35
CA ALA A 282 3.95 9.83 19.01
C ALA A 282 3.61 8.32 19.08
N PRO A 283 2.43 7.95 19.59
CA PRO A 283 2.05 6.54 19.79
C PRO A 283 1.88 5.78 18.46
N GLY A 284 1.72 6.50 17.35
CA GLY A 284 1.51 5.91 16.03
C GLY A 284 0.24 5.06 15.98
N ILE A 285 0.26 4.08 15.08
CA ILE A 285 -0.83 3.08 14.95
C ILE A 285 -0.58 1.81 15.77
N GLY A 286 0.53 1.74 16.52
CA GLY A 286 0.77 0.70 17.53
C GLY A 286 1.40 -0.60 17.03
N PHE A 287 2.16 -0.58 15.93
CA PHE A 287 2.93 -1.75 15.50
C PHE A 287 3.92 -2.17 16.58
N ARG A 288 4.01 -3.48 16.80
CA ARG A 288 5.14 -4.07 17.51
C ARG A 288 6.43 -3.65 16.80
N SER A 289 7.37 -3.12 17.57
CA SER A 289 8.71 -2.78 17.11
C SER A 289 9.75 -3.45 17.99
N ASP A 290 10.71 -4.12 17.36
CA ASP A 290 11.81 -4.80 18.02
C ASP A 290 13.10 -3.98 17.88
N ASN A 291 14.01 -4.10 18.85
CA ASN A 291 15.32 -3.47 18.85
C ASN A 291 16.40 -4.56 18.92
N ASP A 292 17.51 -4.32 18.24
CA ASP A 292 18.67 -5.20 18.23
C ASP A 292 19.92 -4.37 17.94
N ASP A 293 21.04 -4.69 18.58
CA ASP A 293 22.32 -3.98 18.42
C ASP A 293 22.86 -4.05 16.98
N ARG A 294 22.36 -4.99 16.16
CA ARG A 294 22.68 -5.11 14.74
C ARG A 294 22.05 -4.01 13.87
N TRP A 295 21.04 -3.28 14.36
CA TRP A 295 20.27 -2.33 13.54
C TRP A 295 20.42 -0.89 14.02
N PRO A 296 20.45 0.09 13.11
CA PRO A 296 20.52 1.50 13.48
C PRO A 296 19.20 2.07 14.01
N PHE A 297 18.08 1.38 13.80
CA PHE A 297 16.73 1.82 14.14
C PHE A 297 15.86 0.66 14.62
N PRO A 298 14.84 0.94 15.46
CA PRO A 298 13.77 -0.01 15.73
C PRO A 298 13.17 -0.60 14.44
N ASN A 299 12.81 -1.87 14.47
CA ASN A 299 12.20 -2.57 13.35
C ASN A 299 10.74 -2.89 13.66
N ALA A 300 9.80 -2.19 13.03
CA ALA A 300 8.39 -2.55 13.09
C ALA A 300 8.16 -3.88 12.38
N THR A 301 7.49 -4.82 13.05
CA THR A 301 7.29 -6.19 12.56
C THR A 301 5.83 -6.54 12.28
N GLY A 302 4.87 -5.82 12.84
CA GLY A 302 3.44 -6.04 12.58
C GLY A 302 2.53 -5.43 13.64
N LEU A 303 1.22 -5.54 13.44
CA LEU A 303 0.15 -5.07 14.30
C LEU A 303 -0.82 -6.23 14.55
N ASP A 304 -0.79 -6.78 15.76
CA ASP A 304 -1.50 -8.01 16.14
C ASP A 304 -2.99 -7.97 15.75
N GLY A 305 -3.45 -8.98 15.02
CA GLY A 305 -4.84 -9.08 14.56
C GLY A 305 -5.25 -8.16 13.39
N PHE A 306 -4.37 -7.29 12.91
CA PHE A 306 -4.65 -6.35 11.81
C PHE A 306 -3.65 -6.47 10.65
N PHE A 307 -2.35 -6.51 10.95
CA PHE A 307 -1.27 -6.59 9.98
C PHE A 307 -0.14 -7.47 10.53
N GLU A 308 -0.24 -8.77 10.28
CA GLU A 308 0.79 -9.71 10.71
C GLU A 308 1.70 -10.05 9.52
N THR A 309 3.01 -9.84 9.71
CA THR A 309 3.99 -10.16 8.68
C THR A 309 4.32 -11.65 8.67
N LEU A 310 4.95 -12.11 7.59
CA LEU A 310 5.45 -13.49 7.49
C LEU A 310 6.82 -13.69 8.17
N SER A 311 7.13 -12.85 9.16
CA SER A 311 8.34 -12.89 9.99
C SER A 311 8.00 -13.17 11.46
N PRO A 312 8.88 -13.84 12.24
CA PRO A 312 8.77 -13.83 13.68
C PRO A 312 8.69 -12.39 14.25
N PRO A 313 7.94 -12.19 15.36
CA PRO A 313 7.23 -13.22 16.14
C PRO A 313 5.82 -13.57 15.64
N HIS A 314 5.34 -12.95 14.55
CA HIS A 314 3.99 -13.17 14.00
C HIS A 314 3.81 -14.57 13.36
N VAL A 315 4.93 -15.22 13.09
CA VAL A 315 5.02 -16.66 12.79
C VAL A 315 6.08 -17.30 13.70
N PRO A 316 5.93 -18.59 14.06
CA PRO A 316 6.85 -19.23 15.00
C PRO A 316 8.28 -19.37 14.46
N THR A 317 8.44 -19.49 13.14
CA THR A 317 9.73 -19.58 12.44
C THR A 317 9.63 -18.96 11.05
N VAL A 318 10.78 -18.61 10.46
CA VAL A 318 10.82 -18.17 9.04
C VAL A 318 10.29 -19.25 8.11
N ALA A 319 10.58 -20.53 8.38
CA ALA A 319 10.02 -21.65 7.62
C ALA A 319 8.49 -21.68 7.66
N ALA A 320 7.87 -21.37 8.80
CA ALA A 320 6.42 -21.23 8.90
C ALA A 320 5.89 -20.02 8.09
N GLY A 321 6.64 -18.92 8.04
CA GLY A 321 6.34 -17.78 7.17
C GLY A 321 6.37 -18.15 5.68
N VAL A 322 7.42 -18.84 5.23
CA VAL A 322 7.51 -19.35 3.86
C VAL A 322 6.37 -20.32 3.55
N GLN A 323 6.03 -21.23 4.48
CA GLN A 323 4.89 -22.13 4.31
C GLN A 323 3.56 -21.38 4.18
N LYS A 324 3.32 -20.33 4.98
CA LYS A 324 2.13 -19.48 4.85
C LYS A 324 2.07 -18.81 3.46
N TYR A 325 3.20 -18.32 2.96
CA TYR A 325 3.27 -17.75 1.61
C TYR A 325 2.97 -18.78 0.51
N ILE A 326 3.49 -20.00 0.64
CA ILE A 326 3.18 -21.11 -0.28
C ILE A 326 1.68 -21.46 -0.22
N GLU A 327 1.09 -21.57 0.98
CA GLU A 327 -0.34 -21.84 1.14
C GLU A 327 -1.19 -20.73 0.50
N ARG A 328 -0.81 -19.46 0.65
CA ARG A 328 -1.48 -18.33 0.00
C ARG A 328 -1.49 -18.47 -1.52
N LYS A 329 -0.42 -19.03 -2.10
CA LYS A 329 -0.25 -19.17 -3.55
C LYS A 329 -0.92 -20.41 -4.14
N TYR A 330 -0.82 -21.54 -3.45
CA TYR A 330 -1.20 -22.86 -3.97
C TYR A 330 -2.37 -23.50 -3.24
N GLY A 331 -2.76 -22.99 -2.07
CA GLY A 331 -3.93 -23.41 -1.31
C GLY A 331 -5.24 -22.86 -1.88
N PRO A 332 -6.40 -23.28 -1.34
CA PRO A 332 -7.71 -22.88 -1.84
C PRO A 332 -7.89 -21.36 -1.98
N GLY A 333 -8.29 -20.90 -3.16
CA GLY A 333 -8.44 -19.47 -3.47
C GLY A 333 -7.14 -18.80 -3.96
N GLY A 334 -6.00 -19.48 -3.83
CA GLY A 334 -4.71 -18.99 -4.31
C GLY A 334 -4.58 -18.97 -5.83
N PRO A 335 -3.66 -18.14 -6.39
CA PRO A 335 -3.44 -17.98 -7.83
C PRO A 335 -3.05 -19.26 -8.57
N PHE A 336 -2.58 -20.30 -7.90
CA PHE A 336 -2.11 -21.54 -8.56
C PHE A 336 -2.85 -22.79 -8.10
N HIS A 337 -3.92 -22.64 -7.31
CA HIS A 337 -4.78 -23.77 -6.97
C HIS A 337 -5.71 -24.13 -8.15
N PRO A 338 -5.77 -25.40 -8.60
CA PRO A 338 -6.55 -25.81 -9.78
C PRO A 338 -8.04 -25.45 -9.73
N ASP A 339 -8.63 -25.44 -8.53
CA ASP A 339 -10.07 -25.17 -8.36
C ASP A 339 -10.36 -23.68 -8.07
N THR A 340 -9.34 -22.81 -7.98
CA THR A 340 -9.60 -21.37 -7.91
C THR A 340 -10.22 -20.92 -9.23
N PRO A 341 -11.42 -20.30 -9.23
CA PRO A 341 -12.01 -19.73 -10.45
C PRO A 341 -11.09 -18.68 -11.06
N GLY A 342 -11.38 -18.16 -12.24
CA GLY A 342 -10.47 -17.17 -12.83
C GLY A 342 -10.95 -16.55 -14.11
N ALA A 343 -10.12 -15.63 -14.61
CA ALA A 343 -10.38 -14.87 -15.83
C ALA A 343 -10.24 -15.69 -17.12
N TRP A 344 -9.61 -16.87 -17.06
CA TRP A 344 -9.38 -17.69 -18.23
C TRP A 344 -10.55 -18.63 -18.49
N VAL A 345 -10.87 -18.82 -19.78
CA VAL A 345 -11.87 -19.79 -20.27
C VAL A 345 -11.64 -21.18 -19.67
N ASP A 346 -10.38 -21.60 -19.56
CA ASP A 346 -9.98 -22.85 -18.89
C ASP A 346 -9.03 -22.55 -17.73
N SER A 347 -9.58 -21.92 -16.67
CA SER A 347 -8.81 -21.53 -15.49
C SER A 347 -8.16 -22.72 -14.79
N ARG A 348 -8.82 -23.88 -14.75
CA ARG A 348 -8.27 -25.10 -14.13
C ARG A 348 -6.99 -25.54 -14.83
N LYS A 349 -6.99 -25.58 -16.17
CA LYS A 349 -5.80 -25.95 -16.95
C LYS A 349 -4.64 -24.98 -16.74
N VAL A 350 -4.91 -23.67 -16.70
CA VAL A 350 -3.86 -22.66 -16.51
C VAL A 350 -3.25 -22.78 -15.11
N ARG A 351 -4.07 -22.81 -14.07
CA ARG A 351 -3.59 -22.85 -12.68
C ARG A 351 -2.87 -24.16 -12.34
N ALA A 352 -3.40 -25.31 -12.80
CA ALA A 352 -2.76 -26.62 -12.60
C ALA A 352 -1.43 -26.78 -13.36
N ALA A 353 -1.15 -25.93 -14.35
CA ALA A 353 0.11 -25.95 -15.09
C ALA A 353 1.21 -25.10 -14.44
N ALA A 354 0.94 -24.40 -13.33
CA ALA A 354 1.94 -23.59 -12.64
C ALA A 354 3.14 -24.42 -12.18
N LEU A 355 4.33 -23.82 -12.20
CA LEU A 355 5.51 -24.44 -11.59
C LEU A 355 5.20 -24.77 -10.11
N PRO A 356 5.39 -26.02 -9.66
CA PRO A 356 4.95 -26.45 -8.33
C PRO A 356 5.77 -25.80 -7.21
N ALA A 357 5.15 -25.67 -6.03
CA ALA A 357 5.77 -25.05 -4.86
C ALA A 357 7.05 -25.77 -4.41
N GLU A 358 7.05 -27.10 -4.48
CA GLU A 358 8.12 -27.99 -4.06
C GLU A 358 9.41 -27.73 -4.85
N ALA A 359 9.32 -27.15 -6.05
CA ALA A 359 10.47 -26.81 -6.86
C ALA A 359 11.33 -25.69 -6.26
N ILE A 360 10.77 -24.85 -5.38
CA ILE A 360 11.44 -23.65 -4.85
C ILE A 360 11.39 -23.52 -3.33
N GLN A 361 10.43 -24.15 -2.66
CA GLN A 361 10.16 -23.93 -1.25
C GLN A 361 11.38 -24.16 -0.36
N GLU A 362 12.14 -25.23 -0.58
CA GLU A 362 13.33 -25.54 0.24
C GLU A 362 14.44 -24.50 0.04
N ILE A 363 14.63 -24.02 -1.19
CA ILE A 363 15.61 -22.98 -1.53
C ILE A 363 15.25 -21.69 -0.82
N VAL A 364 13.99 -21.25 -0.95
CA VAL A 364 13.48 -20.03 -0.33
C VAL A 364 13.57 -20.11 1.19
N THR A 365 13.19 -21.25 1.77
CA THR A 365 13.29 -21.48 3.22
C THR A 365 14.73 -21.38 3.71
N THR A 366 15.67 -22.02 3.01
CA THR A 366 17.10 -21.99 3.38
C THR A 366 17.65 -20.56 3.36
N GLN A 367 17.38 -19.80 2.28
CA GLN A 367 17.89 -18.44 2.14
C GLN A 367 17.23 -17.45 3.11
N ALA A 368 15.91 -17.51 3.26
CA ALA A 368 15.17 -16.63 4.18
C ALA A 368 15.58 -16.88 5.64
N SER A 369 15.77 -18.15 6.03
CA SER A 369 16.20 -18.50 7.39
C SER A 369 17.61 -17.99 7.66
N TYR A 370 18.53 -18.13 6.71
CA TYR A 370 19.88 -17.55 6.82
C TYR A 370 19.85 -16.04 7.05
N ILE A 371 19.02 -15.30 6.30
CA ILE A 371 18.91 -13.83 6.42
C ILE A 371 18.44 -13.48 7.83
N TYR A 372 17.39 -14.13 8.31
CA TYR A 372 16.87 -13.89 9.67
C TYR A 372 17.90 -14.26 10.75
N ASP A 373 18.56 -15.41 10.65
CA ASP A 373 19.52 -15.86 11.66
C ASP A 373 20.75 -14.94 11.72
N THR A 374 21.22 -14.47 10.56
CA THR A 374 22.40 -13.60 10.44
C THR A 374 22.07 -12.17 10.89
N PHE A 375 21.02 -11.59 10.32
CA PHE A 375 20.71 -10.16 10.50
C PHE A 375 19.70 -9.91 11.62
N GLY A 376 18.97 -10.92 12.10
CA GLY A 376 18.01 -10.84 13.20
C GLY A 376 16.59 -10.49 12.80
N LYS A 377 16.38 -10.18 11.52
CA LYS A 377 15.10 -9.78 10.93
C LYS A 377 15.11 -10.10 9.45
N ILE A 378 13.93 -10.04 8.85
CA ILE A 378 13.74 -10.25 7.42
C ILE A 378 12.88 -9.10 6.87
N PRO A 379 13.35 -8.34 5.86
CA PRO A 379 14.72 -8.32 5.31
C PRO A 379 15.79 -7.91 6.34
N GLY A 380 17.06 -8.23 6.08
CA GLY A 380 18.18 -8.02 6.99
C GLY A 380 18.70 -6.58 7.04
N THR A 381 18.73 -5.87 5.92
CA THR A 381 19.35 -4.54 5.76
C THR A 381 18.33 -3.41 5.52
N VAL A 382 17.09 -3.74 5.14
CA VAL A 382 15.97 -2.80 5.03
C VAL A 382 14.91 -3.08 6.12
N PRO A 383 13.89 -2.24 6.32
CA PRO A 383 12.84 -2.50 7.31
C PRO A 383 12.01 -3.74 6.98
N THR A 384 11.39 -4.37 7.98
CA THR A 384 10.39 -5.44 7.77
C THR A 384 9.04 -4.91 7.32
N VAL A 385 8.66 -3.72 7.77
CA VAL A 385 7.44 -3.01 7.36
C VAL A 385 7.82 -1.66 6.78
N HIS A 386 7.22 -1.30 5.65
CA HIS A 386 7.51 -0.05 4.95
C HIS A 386 6.26 0.81 4.76
N VAL A 387 6.36 2.07 5.19
CA VAL A 387 5.44 3.16 4.88
C VAL A 387 6.27 4.33 4.39
N LEU A 388 5.79 5.03 3.37
CA LEU A 388 6.52 6.15 2.76
C LEU A 388 5.58 7.23 2.23
N MET A 389 4.64 6.83 1.36
CA MET A 389 3.77 7.76 0.66
C MET A 389 2.40 7.85 1.34
N TYR A 390 1.95 9.08 1.57
CA TYR A 390 0.67 9.43 2.14
C TYR A 390 -0.15 10.21 1.10
N LEU A 391 -1.44 9.92 0.99
CA LEU A 391 -2.41 10.75 0.32
C LEU A 391 -3.20 11.52 1.38
N GLN A 392 -3.14 12.85 1.36
CA GLN A 392 -4.09 13.68 2.08
C GLN A 392 -5.16 14.18 1.10
N ALA A 393 -6.44 14.03 1.47
CA ALA A 393 -7.60 14.58 0.78
C ALA A 393 -8.36 15.53 1.71
N GLN A 394 -8.80 16.67 1.19
CA GLN A 394 -9.45 17.71 1.99
C GLN A 394 -10.35 18.63 1.17
N ASN A 395 -11.37 19.18 1.84
CA ASN A 395 -12.09 20.35 1.35
C ASN A 395 -11.17 21.58 1.34
N ILE A 396 -11.16 22.35 0.26
CA ILE A 396 -10.28 23.53 0.12
C ILE A 396 -11.03 24.86 0.24
N ASP A 397 -10.33 25.87 0.74
CA ASP A 397 -10.82 27.25 0.74
C ASP A 397 -10.45 27.92 -0.59
N LEU A 398 -11.44 28.13 -1.45
CA LEU A 398 -11.24 28.80 -2.74
C LEU A 398 -10.81 30.26 -2.58
N GLY A 399 -11.19 30.91 -1.49
CA GLY A 399 -10.82 32.29 -1.19
C GLY A 399 -9.31 32.47 -1.01
N PHE A 400 -8.60 31.44 -0.51
CA PHE A 400 -7.14 31.44 -0.48
C PHE A 400 -6.55 31.47 -1.89
N TYR A 401 -7.08 30.65 -2.79
CA TYR A 401 -6.61 30.55 -4.16
C TYR A 401 -6.92 31.82 -4.96
N ASP A 402 -8.13 32.36 -4.80
CA ASP A 402 -8.54 33.60 -5.46
C ASP A 402 -7.73 34.82 -4.98
N ALA A 403 -7.33 34.84 -3.70
CA ALA A 403 -6.52 35.92 -3.15
C ALA A 403 -5.06 35.89 -3.62
N HIS A 404 -4.49 34.70 -3.87
CA HIS A 404 -3.04 34.53 -3.99
C HIS A 404 -2.56 33.93 -5.31
N PHE A 405 -3.43 33.35 -6.14
CA PHE A 405 -3.04 32.66 -7.37
C PHE A 405 -3.69 33.30 -8.60
N GLY A 406 -3.03 33.12 -9.75
CA GLY A 406 -3.60 33.52 -11.04
C GLY A 406 -4.75 32.60 -11.50
N PRO A 407 -5.43 32.95 -12.60
CA PRO A 407 -6.48 32.12 -13.20
C PRO A 407 -6.03 30.67 -13.43
N GLY A 408 -6.90 29.71 -13.09
CA GLY A 408 -6.61 28.27 -13.23
C GLY A 408 -5.95 27.62 -12.00
N ALA A 409 -5.94 28.30 -10.84
CA ALA A 409 -5.46 27.73 -9.58
C ALA A 409 -6.19 26.43 -9.18
N TYR A 410 -7.48 26.33 -9.52
CA TYR A 410 -8.33 25.18 -9.30
C TYR A 410 -9.22 24.89 -10.52
N LEU A 411 -9.75 23.67 -10.60
CA LEU A 411 -10.61 23.23 -11.71
C LEU A 411 -12.07 23.58 -11.43
N SER A 412 -12.93 23.53 -12.45
CA SER A 412 -14.39 23.70 -12.27
C SER A 412 -14.99 22.71 -11.27
N THR A 413 -14.46 21.49 -11.20
CA THR A 413 -14.85 20.50 -10.19
C THR A 413 -14.65 21.00 -8.77
N HIS A 414 -13.60 21.78 -8.50
CA HIS A 414 -13.34 22.35 -7.19
C HIS A 414 -14.26 23.55 -6.91
N ALA A 415 -14.47 24.40 -7.92
CA ALA A 415 -15.37 25.54 -7.83
C ALA A 415 -16.81 25.12 -7.50
N GLU A 416 -17.24 23.97 -8.04
CA GLU A 416 -18.59 23.46 -7.90
C GLU A 416 -18.72 22.35 -6.84
N HIS A 417 -17.62 21.98 -6.17
CA HIS A 417 -17.56 20.84 -5.25
C HIS A 417 -18.64 20.92 -4.17
N GLY A 418 -18.73 22.07 -3.48
CA GLY A 418 -19.70 22.29 -2.40
C GLY A 418 -21.15 22.12 -2.84
N ARG A 419 -21.49 22.66 -4.02
CA ARG A 419 -22.82 22.53 -4.62
C ARG A 419 -23.14 21.07 -4.99
N ARG A 420 -22.18 20.38 -5.62
CA ARG A 420 -22.37 19.02 -6.14
C ARG A 420 -22.46 17.97 -5.04
N TRP A 421 -21.63 18.06 -4.02
CA TRP A 421 -21.55 17.05 -2.96
C TRP A 421 -22.37 17.41 -1.72
N TYR A 422 -22.41 18.68 -1.33
CA TYR A 422 -23.04 19.12 -0.06
C TYR A 422 -24.32 19.94 -0.24
N GLY A 423 -24.54 20.49 -1.44
CA GLY A 423 -25.71 21.32 -1.76
C GLY A 423 -25.64 22.75 -1.25
N ASP A 424 -24.42 23.25 -1.06
CA ASP A 424 -24.15 24.63 -0.68
C ASP A 424 -24.41 25.63 -1.81
#